data_AF-A0A3L7WFA3-F1
#
_entry.id   AF-A0A3L7WFA3-F1
#
_cell.length_a   1.000
_cell.length_b   1.000
_cell.length_c   1.000
_cell.angle_alpha   90.00
_cell.angle_beta   90.00
_cell.angle_gamma   90.00
#
_symmetry.space_group_name_H-M   'P 1'
#
loop_
_entity.id
_entity.type
_entity.pdbx_description
1 polymer ?
#
loop_
_entity_poly.entity_id
_entity_poly.type
_entity_poly.pdbx_seq_one_letter_code
_entity_poly.pdbx_strand_id
1 'polypeptide(L)'
;MAFSDRELTCRDCGSTYVFTAGEQEFYATKGLQHDPVRCPSCRANRRTMRPDEREEAPSYGVFVSWGGRTPRQLHAAVCNECGQTTEIPFLPRGDRPVFCSNCYNAVRERQEAAEEAAAQRLASLVAAGASAPAEEVEEEVEPSANVVLPSAE
;
A
#
# COMPACT_ATOMS: atom_id res chain seq x y z
N MET A 1 -0.48 33.77 13.92
CA MET A 1 -0.54 33.92 15.39
C MET A 1 0.86 33.79 15.93
N ALA A 2 1.26 34.60 16.93
CA ALA A 2 2.51 34.37 17.64
C ALA A 2 2.29 33.20 18.62
N PHE A 3 2.92 32.06 18.38
CA PHE A 3 2.89 30.93 19.30
C PHE A 3 4.01 31.11 20.33
N SER A 4 3.70 30.82 21.59
CA SER A 4 4.63 30.93 22.71
C SER A 4 4.74 29.60 23.42
N ASP A 5 5.91 29.28 23.96
CA ASP A 5 6.11 28.04 24.71
C ASP A 5 5.15 27.93 25.90
N ARG A 6 4.49 26.79 26.02
CA ARG A 6 3.49 26.53 27.06
C ARG A 6 3.81 25.24 27.81
N GLU A 7 3.75 25.28 29.14
CA GLU A 7 3.94 24.09 29.97
C GLU A 7 2.63 23.33 30.17
N LEU A 8 2.65 22.02 29.93
CA LEU A 8 1.52 21.11 30.12
C LEU A 8 1.92 19.93 31.02
N THR A 9 0.93 19.34 31.69
CA THR A 9 1.11 18.14 32.52
C THR A 9 0.76 16.89 31.73
N CYS A 10 1.64 15.88 31.79
CA CYS A 10 1.36 14.59 31.15
C CYS A 10 0.32 13.79 31.94
N ARG A 11 -0.70 13.26 31.26
CA ARG A 11 -1.72 12.41 31.90
C ARG A 11 -1.18 11.05 32.37
N ASP A 12 -0.14 10.52 31.74
CA ASP A 12 0.35 9.17 32.03
C ASP A 12 1.42 9.15 33.13
N CYS A 13 2.39 10.07 33.09
CA CYS A 13 3.51 10.12 34.05
C CYS A 13 3.44 11.29 35.04
N GLY A 14 2.48 12.21 34.88
CA GLY A 14 2.31 13.38 35.77
C GLY A 14 3.39 14.46 35.65
N SER A 15 4.47 14.22 34.90
CA SER A 15 5.54 15.21 34.71
C SER A 15 5.07 16.38 33.85
N THR A 16 5.58 17.58 34.15
CA THR A 16 5.44 18.75 33.28
C THR A 16 6.34 18.61 32.05
N TYR A 17 5.89 19.11 30.91
CA TYR A 17 6.67 19.19 29.68
C TYR A 17 6.29 20.45 28.90
N VAL A 18 7.18 20.89 28.01
CA VAL A 18 6.98 22.11 27.23
C VAL A 18 6.39 21.77 25.87
N PHE A 19 5.26 22.39 25.55
CA PHE A 19 4.67 22.45 24.22
C PHE A 19 5.20 23.70 23.54
N THR A 20 6.23 23.52 22.71
CA THR A 20 6.98 24.62 22.11
C THR A 20 6.17 25.34 21.04
N ALA A 21 6.56 26.57 20.73
CA ALA A 21 5.95 27.35 19.64
C ALA A 21 5.95 26.60 18.30
N GLY A 22 7.04 25.89 17.99
CA GLY A 22 7.15 25.09 16.76
C GLY A 22 6.21 23.87 16.73
N GLU A 23 5.95 23.22 17.87
CA GLU A 23 4.95 22.15 17.93
C GLU A 23 3.52 22.69 17.79
N GLN A 24 3.24 23.89 18.29
CA GLN A 24 1.93 24.55 18.12
C GLN A 24 1.67 24.90 16.65
N GLU A 25 2.67 25.41 15.95
CA GLU A 25 2.61 25.66 14.49
C GLU A 25 2.35 24.36 13.71
N PHE A 26 3.01 23.27 14.11
CA PHE A 26 2.78 21.95 13.53
C PHE A 26 1.34 21.47 13.73
N TYR A 27 0.77 21.65 14.93
CA TYR A 27 -0.61 21.27 15.21
C TYR A 27 -1.60 22.13 14.40
N ALA A 28 -1.36 23.43 14.31
CA ALA A 28 -2.18 24.35 13.53
C ALA A 28 -2.17 24.01 12.02
N THR A 29 -1.01 23.72 11.44
CA THR A 29 -0.89 23.36 10.01
C THR A 29 -1.53 22.00 9.70
N LYS A 30 -1.54 21.06 10.65
CA LYS A 30 -2.22 19.77 10.52
C LYS A 30 -3.72 19.83 10.84
N GLY A 31 -4.24 20.99 11.21
CA GLY A 31 -5.64 21.17 11.61
C GLY A 31 -6.00 20.49 12.94
N LEU A 32 -5.00 20.18 13.78
CA LEU A 32 -5.20 19.62 15.12
C LEU A 32 -5.48 20.76 16.09
N GLN A 33 -6.74 20.86 16.52
CA GLN A 33 -7.20 21.90 17.46
C GLN A 33 -7.00 21.51 18.93
N HIS A 34 -6.52 20.30 19.21
CA HIS A 34 -6.39 19.77 20.56
C HIS A 34 -4.94 19.76 21.04
N ASP A 35 -4.76 20.15 22.30
CA ASP A 35 -3.45 20.16 22.92
C ASP A 35 -2.92 18.75 23.18
N PRO A 36 -1.58 18.60 23.17
CA PRO A 36 -0.95 17.36 23.49
C PRO A 36 -1.28 16.89 24.94
N VAL A 37 -1.81 15.67 25.10
CA VAL A 37 -2.18 15.11 26.43
C VAL A 37 -1.01 14.38 27.12
N ARG A 38 -0.03 13.96 26.32
CA ARG A 38 1.09 13.11 26.76
C ARG A 38 2.40 13.75 26.37
N CYS A 39 3.38 13.65 27.25
CA CYS A 39 4.73 14.11 26.99
C CYS A 39 5.40 13.29 25.85
N PRO A 40 6.44 13.83 25.20
CA PRO A 40 7.16 13.16 24.12
C PRO A 40 7.68 11.76 24.49
N SER A 41 8.14 11.56 25.74
CA SER A 41 8.64 10.26 26.21
C SER A 41 7.54 9.21 26.31
N CYS A 42 6.37 9.55 26.90
CA CYS A 42 5.23 8.62 26.95
C CYS A 42 4.65 8.32 25.56
N ARG A 43 4.72 9.27 24.61
CA ARG A 43 4.35 9.04 23.21
C ARG A 43 5.31 8.10 22.50
N ALA A 44 6.61 8.31 22.67
CA ALA A 44 7.66 7.47 22.10
C ALA A 44 7.57 6.05 22.66
N ASN A 45 7.49 5.92 23.98
CA ASN A 45 7.36 4.62 24.65
C ASN A 45 6.09 3.86 24.22
N ARG A 46 4.97 4.57 23.97
CA ARG A 46 3.77 3.91 23.44
C ARG A 46 3.88 3.54 21.96
N ARG A 47 4.71 4.26 21.19
CA ARG A 47 5.03 3.88 19.81
C ARG A 47 5.88 2.61 19.78
N THR A 48 6.80 2.44 20.73
CA THR A 48 7.65 1.25 20.84
C THR A 48 6.95 0.07 21.52
N MET A 49 6.06 0.33 22.49
CA MET A 49 5.24 -0.69 23.15
C MET A 49 4.03 -1.13 22.31
N ARG A 50 3.77 -0.48 21.18
CA ARG A 50 2.95 -1.12 20.15
C ARG A 50 3.83 -2.25 19.63
N PRO A 51 3.52 -3.52 19.94
CA PRO A 51 4.26 -4.59 19.30
C PRO A 51 4.14 -4.35 17.80
N ASP A 52 5.26 -4.43 17.11
CA ASP A 52 5.28 -4.62 15.68
C ASP A 52 4.74 -6.02 15.38
N GLU A 53 3.49 -6.29 15.78
CA GLU A 53 2.68 -7.41 15.27
C GLU A 53 2.21 -7.06 13.84
N ARG A 54 3.07 -6.40 13.06
CA ARG A 54 3.02 -6.38 11.61
C ARG A 54 4.05 -7.37 11.03
N GLU A 55 4.99 -7.89 11.81
CA GLU A 55 5.96 -8.88 11.31
C GLU A 55 5.47 -10.34 11.38
N GLU A 56 4.36 -10.61 12.07
CA GLU A 56 3.73 -11.96 12.10
C GLU A 56 2.24 -11.92 11.73
N ALA A 57 1.79 -10.86 11.05
CA ALA A 57 0.55 -10.94 10.30
C ALA A 57 0.84 -11.81 9.08
N PRO A 58 0.31 -13.04 8.98
CA PRO A 58 0.55 -13.87 7.82
C PRO A 58 0.14 -13.10 6.57
N SER A 59 0.99 -13.19 5.54
CA SER A 59 0.82 -12.57 4.22
C SER A 59 -0.35 -13.19 3.42
N TYR A 60 -1.52 -13.28 4.04
CA TYR A 60 -2.81 -13.29 3.38
C TYR A 60 -3.49 -11.96 3.74
N GLY A 61 -3.26 -10.96 2.89
CA GLY A 61 -3.56 -9.56 3.17
C GLY A 61 -4.98 -9.29 3.69
N VAL A 62 -5.12 -8.25 4.52
CA VAL A 62 -6.36 -7.47 4.83
C VAL A 62 -7.67 -8.28 4.94
N PHE A 63 -7.63 -9.56 5.30
CA PHE A 63 -8.83 -10.40 5.39
C PHE A 63 -9.15 -10.82 6.82
N VAL A 64 -8.72 -10.04 7.81
CA VAL A 64 -9.28 -10.10 9.17
C VAL A 64 -9.57 -8.67 9.60
N SER A 65 -10.79 -8.22 9.30
CA SER A 65 -11.27 -6.93 9.81
C SER A 65 -11.37 -7.04 11.33
N TRP A 66 -10.76 -6.07 12.00
CA TRP A 66 -10.65 -5.81 13.44
C TRP A 66 -11.99 -5.69 14.22
N GLY A 67 -13.03 -6.45 13.87
CA GLY A 67 -14.36 -6.20 14.42
C GLY A 67 -15.40 -7.31 14.33
N GLY A 68 -15.07 -8.54 13.92
CA GLY A 68 -15.82 -9.79 14.20
C GLY A 68 -17.36 -9.84 14.02
N ARG A 69 -18.02 -8.83 13.45
CA ARG A 69 -19.48 -8.67 13.52
C ARG A 69 -20.23 -8.93 12.23
N THR A 70 -19.55 -9.20 11.13
CA THR A 70 -20.19 -9.61 9.88
C THR A 70 -19.45 -10.80 9.28
N PRO A 71 -20.07 -12.00 9.22
CA PRO A 71 -19.48 -13.10 8.47
C PRO A 71 -19.37 -12.66 7.01
N ARG A 72 -18.16 -12.67 6.45
CA ARG A 72 -18.00 -12.36 5.04
C ARG A 72 -18.60 -13.50 4.23
N GLN A 73 -19.38 -13.14 3.20
CA GLN A 73 -19.94 -14.12 2.28
C GLN A 73 -18.81 -14.70 1.44
N LEU A 74 -18.63 -16.02 1.52
CA LEU A 74 -17.73 -16.76 0.65
C LEU A 74 -18.46 -17.03 -0.67
N HIS A 75 -17.76 -16.81 -1.78
CA HIS A 75 -18.28 -17.08 -3.11
C HIS A 75 -17.61 -18.33 -3.68
N ALA A 76 -18.40 -19.21 -4.29
CA ALA A 76 -17.85 -20.37 -4.99
C ALA A 76 -17.23 -19.95 -6.32
N ALA A 77 -16.00 -20.40 -6.59
CA ALA A 77 -15.29 -20.17 -7.84
C ALA A 77 -14.51 -21.42 -8.26
N VAL A 78 -14.31 -21.60 -9.57
CA VAL A 78 -13.57 -22.74 -10.13
C VAL A 78 -12.10 -22.35 -10.33
N CYS A 79 -11.18 -23.16 -9.81
CA CYS A 79 -9.74 -22.97 -10.02
C CYS A 79 -9.40 -23.17 -11.51
N ASN A 80 -8.63 -22.25 -12.09
CA ASN A 80 -8.25 -22.31 -13.51
C ASN A 80 -7.26 -23.46 -13.82
N GLU A 81 -6.34 -23.79 -12.89
CA GLU A 81 -5.35 -24.85 -13.13
C GLU A 81 -5.90 -26.26 -12.87
N CYS A 82 -6.56 -26.49 -11.73
CA CYS A 82 -6.96 -27.83 -11.31
C CYS A 82 -8.45 -28.13 -11.46
N GLY A 83 -9.29 -27.13 -11.78
CA GLY A 83 -10.73 -27.28 -11.97
C GLY A 83 -11.54 -27.53 -10.71
N GLN A 84 -10.93 -27.50 -9.52
CA GLN A 84 -11.66 -27.69 -8.26
C GLN A 84 -12.47 -26.45 -7.87
N THR A 85 -13.65 -26.66 -7.27
CA THR A 85 -14.46 -25.59 -6.67
C THR A 85 -13.84 -25.15 -5.35
N THR A 86 -13.62 -23.85 -5.22
CA THR A 86 -13.03 -23.22 -4.03
C THR A 86 -13.88 -22.07 -3.55
N GLU A 87 -13.84 -21.82 -2.24
CA GLU A 87 -14.56 -20.72 -1.59
C GLU A 87 -13.63 -19.53 -1.44
N ILE A 88 -13.99 -18.42 -2.09
CA ILE A 88 -13.17 -17.20 -2.08
C ILE A 88 -13.91 -16.01 -1.44
N PRO A 89 -13.16 -15.16 -0.70
CA PRO A 89 -13.58 -13.87 -0.18
C PRO A 89 -14.27 -12.85 -1.08
N PHE A 90 -14.03 -12.91 -2.39
CA PHE A 90 -14.37 -11.87 -3.34
C PHE A 90 -15.19 -12.44 -4.49
N LEU A 91 -16.07 -11.63 -5.06
CA LEU A 91 -16.87 -12.04 -6.21
C LEU A 91 -15.95 -12.14 -7.45
N PRO A 92 -15.82 -13.31 -8.09
CA PRO A 92 -15.00 -13.46 -9.28
C PRO A 92 -15.61 -12.66 -10.44
N ARG A 93 -14.86 -11.70 -10.99
CA ARG A 93 -15.31 -10.79 -12.06
C ARG A 93 -15.05 -11.30 -13.48
N GLY A 94 -14.34 -12.42 -13.63
CA GLY A 94 -13.97 -12.99 -14.94
C GLY A 94 -12.74 -12.37 -15.59
N ASP A 95 -12.34 -11.15 -15.19
CA ASP A 95 -11.16 -10.46 -15.74
C ASP A 95 -9.82 -11.09 -15.30
N ARG A 96 -9.80 -11.80 -14.17
CA ARG A 96 -8.60 -12.35 -13.52
C ARG A 96 -8.81 -13.84 -13.24
N PRO A 97 -7.83 -14.72 -13.53
CA PRO A 97 -7.94 -16.13 -13.21
C PRO A 97 -7.97 -16.35 -11.70
N VAL A 98 -8.86 -17.23 -11.24
CA VAL A 98 -8.99 -17.64 -9.84
C VAL A 98 -8.23 -18.95 -9.63
N PHE A 99 -7.52 -19.05 -8.50
CA PHE A 99 -6.73 -20.23 -8.14
C PHE A 99 -7.07 -20.70 -6.71
N CYS A 100 -6.99 -22.01 -6.48
CA CYS A 100 -7.02 -22.57 -5.13
C CYS A 100 -5.72 -22.24 -4.37
N SER A 101 -5.70 -22.35 -3.04
CA SER A 101 -4.51 -22.00 -2.24
C SER A 101 -3.22 -22.71 -2.67
N ASN A 102 -3.33 -23.98 -3.08
CA ASN A 102 -2.17 -24.78 -3.52
C ASN A 102 -1.65 -24.30 -4.89
N CYS A 103 -2.54 -24.16 -5.88
CA CYS A 103 -2.20 -23.64 -7.20
C CYS A 103 -1.71 -22.19 -7.12
N TYR A 104 -2.33 -21.37 -6.27
CA TYR A 104 -1.93 -19.98 -6.06
C TYR A 104 -0.49 -19.88 -5.53
N ASN A 105 -0.11 -20.71 -4.55
CA ASN A 105 1.27 -20.74 -4.04
C ASN A 105 2.26 -21.17 -5.13
N ALA A 106 1.95 -22.20 -5.91
CA ALA A 106 2.82 -22.65 -7.00
C ALA A 106 2.96 -21.60 -8.11
N VAL A 107 1.87 -20.93 -8.48
CA VAL A 107 1.90 -19.81 -9.45
C VAL A 107 2.72 -18.65 -8.91
N ARG A 108 2.52 -18.30 -7.63
CA ARG A 108 3.24 -17.21 -6.97
C ARG A 108 4.75 -17.48 -6.94
N GLU A 109 5.18 -18.68 -6.55
CA GLU A 109 6.59 -19.07 -6.56
C GLU A 109 7.21 -18.99 -7.97
N ARG A 110 6.48 -19.40 -9.02
CA ARG A 110 6.95 -19.25 -10.41
C ARG A 110 7.03 -17.79 -10.85
N GLN A 111 6.09 -16.95 -10.42
CA GLN A 111 6.10 -15.52 -10.71
C GLN A 111 7.27 -14.82 -10.01
N GLU A 112 7.45 -15.08 -8.71
CA GLU A 112 8.57 -14.56 -7.92
C GLU A 112 9.91 -14.98 -8.54
N ALA A 113 10.10 -16.26 -8.88
CA ALA A 113 11.33 -16.73 -9.53
C ALA A 113 11.55 -16.09 -10.92
N ALA A 114 10.49 -15.85 -11.69
CA ALA A 114 10.59 -15.18 -12.98
C ALA A 114 10.93 -13.69 -12.84
N GLU A 115 10.35 -13.01 -11.84
CA GLU A 115 10.65 -11.62 -11.50
C GLU A 115 12.09 -11.48 -11.00
N GLU A 116 12.57 -12.40 -10.15
CA GLU A 116 13.97 -12.45 -9.70
C GLU A 116 14.92 -12.72 -10.88
N ALA A 117 14.61 -13.67 -11.76
CA ALA A 117 15.42 -13.95 -12.95
C ALA A 117 15.42 -12.74 -13.91
N ALA A 118 14.30 -12.03 -14.05
CA ALA A 118 14.22 -10.81 -14.84
C ALA A 118 15.03 -9.68 -14.20
N ALA A 119 14.95 -9.50 -12.88
CA ALA A 119 15.74 -8.53 -12.13
C ALA A 119 17.25 -8.83 -12.24
N GLN A 120 17.65 -10.10 -12.13
CA GLN A 120 19.03 -10.53 -12.33
C GLN A 120 19.52 -10.30 -13.76
N ARG A 121 18.67 -10.53 -14.77
CA ARG A 121 18.97 -10.23 -16.18
C ARG A 121 19.11 -8.73 -16.43
N LEU A 122 18.24 -7.91 -15.86
CA LEU A 122 18.35 -6.46 -15.93
C LEU A 122 19.62 -5.98 -15.22
N ALA A 123 19.91 -6.49 -14.03
CA ALA A 123 21.13 -6.17 -13.29
C ALA A 123 22.40 -6.58 -14.05
N SER A 124 22.42 -7.74 -14.71
CA SER A 124 23.56 -8.17 -15.50
C SER A 124 23.76 -7.34 -16.76
N LEU A 125 22.70 -6.89 -17.42
CA LEU A 125 22.76 -5.94 -18.55
C LEU A 125 23.32 -4.58 -18.13
N VAL A 126 22.88 -4.06 -16.98
CA VAL A 126 23.39 -2.80 -16.40
C VAL A 126 24.87 -2.92 -16.01
N ALA A 127 25.26 -4.03 -15.39
CA ALA A 127 26.65 -4.29 -15.00
C ALA A 127 27.59 -4.49 -16.20
N ALA A 128 27.09 -5.07 -17.30
CA ALA A 128 27.84 -5.24 -18.54
C ALA A 128 28.05 -3.91 -19.32
N GLY A 129 27.50 -2.78 -18.83
CA GLY A 129 27.66 -1.49 -19.49
C GLY A 129 27.03 -1.44 -20.87
N ALA A 130 26.02 -2.28 -21.13
CA ALA A 130 25.30 -2.29 -22.41
C ALA A 130 24.45 -1.02 -22.53
N SER A 131 25.08 0.04 -23.04
CA SER A 131 24.36 1.10 -23.73
C SER A 131 23.71 0.46 -24.96
N ALA A 132 22.41 0.22 -24.88
CA ALA A 132 21.63 -0.06 -26.08
C ALA A 132 21.91 1.09 -27.07
N PRO A 133 22.27 0.82 -28.34
CA PRO A 133 22.26 1.89 -29.32
C PRO A 133 20.82 2.41 -29.38
N ALA A 134 20.67 3.71 -29.17
CA ALA A 134 19.45 4.41 -29.54
C ALA A 134 19.34 4.31 -31.06
N GLU A 135 18.67 3.26 -31.56
CA GLU A 135 18.02 3.38 -32.87
C GLU A 135 16.84 4.30 -32.65
N GLU A 136 17.04 5.55 -33.09
CA GLU A 136 16.02 6.58 -33.23
C GLU A 136 14.95 6.05 -34.18
N VAL A 137 13.89 5.45 -33.62
CA VAL A 137 12.64 5.28 -34.35
C VAL A 137 11.99 6.66 -34.34
N GLU A 138 12.35 7.47 -35.33
CA GLU A 138 11.60 8.66 -35.72
C GLU A 138 10.23 8.20 -36.23
N GLU A 139 9.32 7.95 -35.29
CA GLU A 139 7.90 7.78 -35.60
C GLU A 139 7.34 9.18 -35.82
N GLU A 140 7.44 9.67 -37.06
CA GLU A 140 6.68 10.83 -37.52
C GLU A 140 5.18 10.49 -37.46
N VAL A 141 4.56 10.71 -36.30
CA VAL A 141 3.10 10.70 -36.18
C VAL A 141 2.61 12.09 -36.56
N GLU A 142 2.37 12.29 -37.87
CA GLU A 142 1.61 13.43 -38.38
C GLU A 142 0.24 13.49 -37.67
N PRO A 143 -0.15 14.63 -37.06
CA PRO A 143 -1.47 14.76 -36.47
C PRO A 143 -2.51 14.90 -37.57
N SER A 144 -3.00 13.76 -38.05
CA SER A 144 -4.09 13.69 -39.01
C SER A 144 -5.36 14.25 -38.38
N ALA A 145 -5.80 15.35 -38.98
CA ALA A 145 -6.96 16.15 -38.64
C ALA A 145 -8.28 15.37 -38.63
N ASN A 146 -9.17 15.82 -37.73
CA ASN A 146 -10.62 15.85 -37.81
C ASN A 146 -11.35 14.72 -38.57
N VAL A 147 -12.10 13.91 -37.81
CA VAL A 147 -13.32 13.28 -38.34
C VAL A 147 -14.53 13.85 -37.59
N VAL A 148 -15.33 14.55 -38.39
CA VAL A 148 -16.62 15.18 -38.10
C VAL A 148 -17.65 14.13 -37.67
N LEU A 149 -18.36 14.39 -36.58
CA LEU A 149 -19.59 13.68 -36.22
C LEU A 149 -20.76 14.26 -37.03
N PRO A 150 -21.52 13.47 -37.81
CA PRO A 150 -22.78 13.94 -38.36
C PRO A 150 -23.86 13.87 -37.27
N SER A 151 -24.45 15.02 -36.93
CA SER A 151 -25.74 15.08 -36.24
C SER A 151 -26.83 14.67 -37.23
N ALA A 152 -27.51 13.56 -36.95
CA ALA A 152 -28.74 13.18 -37.61
C ALA A 152 -29.96 13.85 -36.92
N GLU A 153 -30.98 14.06 -37.74
CA GLU A 153 -32.21 14.85 -37.58
C GLU A 153 -33.09 14.55 -36.36
#